data_AF-A0A2V7XNX5-F1
#
_entry.id   AF-A0A2V7XNX5-F1
#
_cell.length_a   1.000
_cell.length_b   1.000
_cell.length_c   1.000
_cell.angle_alpha   90.00
_cell.angle_beta   90.00
_cell.angle_gamma   90.00
#
_symmetry.space_group_name_H-M   'P 1'
#
loop_
_entity.id
_entity.type
_entity.pdbx_description
1 polymer ?
#
loop_
_entity_poly.entity_id
_entity_poly.type
_entity_poly.pdbx_seq_one_letter_code
_entity_poly.pdbx_strand_id
1 'polypeptide(L)'
;MQRRVNLFHQRDRFAIGCADHHAVGLHEIFDRGTFAQKLGIGRHRCAESVAPFAEDFLDHASGADRYGRFCDIKQRMVGKVIKALCGSVKGKTIAILGLAFKPETDDMRDSPAIPLITGLQKEGATIRAYDPQAIDNAARIFSNVKFCRDAYETAEGADALVIATEWNEFRALKLERIRTLLKQPVIIDLRNVYDPQRMKSEGFTYVSVGRGEKA
;
A
#
# COMPACT_ATOMS: atom_id res chain seq x y z
N MET A 1 15.96 32.13 -14.72
CA MET A 1 16.22 31.74 -16.12
C MET A 1 15.92 30.24 -16.23
N GLN A 2 14.77 29.88 -16.83
CA GLN A 2 14.30 28.48 -16.90
C GLN A 2 15.18 27.68 -17.86
N ARG A 3 15.72 26.54 -17.41
CA ARG A 3 16.44 25.58 -18.26
C ARG A 3 15.45 24.55 -18.80
N ARG A 4 15.36 24.41 -20.12
CA ARG A 4 14.52 23.42 -20.82
C ARG A 4 15.38 22.23 -21.22
N VAL A 5 14.97 21.03 -20.84
CA VAL A 5 15.58 19.76 -21.29
C VAL A 5 14.60 19.11 -22.26
N ASN A 6 15.08 18.71 -23.43
CA ASN A 6 14.27 17.96 -24.41
C ASN A 6 14.68 16.49 -24.34
N LEU A 7 13.71 15.61 -24.04
CA LEU A 7 13.87 14.17 -24.19
C LEU A 7 13.28 13.74 -25.53
N PHE A 8 14.03 12.95 -26.30
CA PHE A 8 13.53 12.24 -27.48
C PHE A 8 13.59 10.73 -27.24
N HIS A 9 12.52 10.03 -27.62
CA HIS A 9 12.37 8.60 -27.42
C HIS A 9 12.21 7.88 -28.77
N GLN A 10 13.06 6.90 -29.06
CA GLN A 10 12.79 5.87 -30.07
C GLN A 10 13.32 4.50 -29.63
N ARG A 11 12.39 3.53 -29.52
CA ARG A 11 12.61 2.07 -29.53
C ARG A 11 13.73 1.56 -28.60
N ASP A 12 13.61 1.86 -27.31
CA ASP A 12 14.41 1.31 -26.18
C ASP A 12 15.80 1.92 -25.92
N ARG A 13 16.07 3.13 -26.41
CA ARG A 13 17.23 3.92 -25.94
C ARG A 13 16.83 5.36 -25.60
N PHE A 14 17.36 5.86 -24.48
CA PHE A 14 17.25 7.26 -24.09
C PHE A 14 18.53 8.00 -24.48
N ALA A 15 18.37 9.15 -25.13
CA ALA A 15 19.46 10.10 -25.34
C ALA A 15 19.07 11.43 -24.68
N ILE A 16 19.97 11.96 -23.85
CA ILE A 16 19.83 13.28 -23.26
C ILE A 16 20.86 14.17 -23.93
N GLY A 17 20.39 15.18 -24.66
CA GLY A 17 21.23 16.21 -25.25
C GLY A 17 21.02 17.55 -24.54
N CYS A 18 22.09 18.14 -24.02
CA CYS A 18 22.12 19.56 -23.66
C CYS A 18 22.89 20.32 -24.74
N ALA A 19 22.29 21.39 -25.25
CA ALA A 19 23.02 22.39 -26.03
C ALA A 19 23.62 23.40 -25.04
N ASP A 20 24.93 23.31 -24.80
CA ASP A 20 25.89 24.37 -25.15
C ASP A 20 27.26 24.14 -24.51
N HIS A 21 28.27 24.64 -25.21
CA HIS A 21 29.70 24.28 -25.18
C HIS A 21 30.41 24.29 -23.81
N HIS A 22 30.88 23.12 -23.38
CA HIS A 22 32.30 22.75 -23.48
C HIS A 22 32.46 21.23 -23.24
N ALA A 23 33.07 20.56 -24.23
CA ALA A 23 33.43 19.14 -24.30
C ALA A 23 32.28 18.12 -24.36
N VAL A 24 31.96 17.67 -25.58
CA VAL A 24 31.10 16.51 -25.83
C VAL A 24 31.99 15.28 -26.05
N GLY A 25 31.70 14.21 -25.29
CA GLY A 25 31.75 12.86 -25.83
C GLY A 25 32.80 11.92 -25.25
N LEU A 26 32.35 10.96 -24.46
CA LEU A 26 32.24 9.61 -25.01
C LEU A 26 30.92 8.98 -24.54
N HIS A 27 30.24 8.32 -25.46
CA HIS A 27 29.04 7.51 -25.24
C HIS A 27 29.28 6.48 -24.13
N GLU A 28 28.75 6.70 -22.91
CA GLU A 28 28.56 5.59 -21.98
C GLU A 28 27.15 5.03 -22.17
N ILE A 29 27.10 3.94 -22.92
CA ILE A 29 25.96 3.03 -22.95
C ILE A 29 26.00 2.28 -21.62
N PHE A 30 25.11 2.60 -20.69
CA PHE A 30 24.96 1.82 -19.46
C PHE A 30 23.97 0.68 -19.67
N ASP A 31 24.45 -0.55 -19.50
CA ASP A 31 23.58 -1.72 -19.40
C ASP A 31 23.00 -1.82 -17.98
N ARG A 32 21.76 -2.32 -17.87
CA ARG A 32 20.96 -2.35 -16.63
C ARG A 32 21.61 -3.14 -15.48
N GLY A 33 22.58 -4.01 -15.77
CA GLY A 33 23.10 -5.00 -14.82
C GLY A 33 24.22 -4.54 -13.87
N THR A 34 24.95 -3.45 -14.15
CA THR A 34 26.22 -3.15 -13.45
C THR A 34 26.20 -1.94 -12.52
N PHE A 35 25.07 -1.25 -12.40
CA PHE A 35 24.94 -0.07 -11.54
C PHE A 35 25.09 -0.37 -10.04
N ALA A 36 24.59 -1.53 -9.59
CA ALA A 36 24.51 -1.87 -8.16
C ALA A 36 25.88 -2.21 -7.52
N GLN A 37 26.84 -2.74 -8.28
CA GLN A 37 28.14 -3.16 -7.73
C GLN A 37 29.08 -2.01 -7.37
N LYS A 38 28.90 -0.82 -7.98
CA LYS A 38 29.80 0.33 -7.82
C LYS A 38 29.56 1.13 -6.53
N LEU A 39 28.48 0.84 -5.78
CA LEU A 39 28.06 1.61 -4.60
C LEU A 39 28.24 0.91 -3.24
N GLY A 40 28.76 -0.33 -3.19
CA GLY A 40 29.27 -0.93 -1.94
C GLY A 40 28.29 -1.04 -0.77
N ILE A 41 27.03 -1.43 -0.99
CA ILE A 41 26.02 -1.53 0.07
C ILE A 41 26.03 -2.94 0.71
N GLY A 42 26.33 -3.00 2.01
CA GLY A 42 26.39 -4.21 2.82
C GLY A 42 25.02 -4.82 3.18
N ARG A 43 25.02 -6.14 3.41
CA ARG A 43 23.84 -7.01 3.53
C ARG A 43 22.93 -6.68 4.73
N HIS A 44 21.79 -6.07 4.45
CA HIS A 44 20.56 -6.22 5.23
C HIS A 44 19.40 -6.59 4.28
N ARG A 45 18.54 -7.52 4.73
CA ARG A 45 17.58 -8.32 3.93
C ARG A 45 16.43 -7.54 3.25
N CYS A 46 16.53 -6.22 3.14
CA CYS A 46 15.54 -5.34 2.52
C CYS A 46 16.16 -4.31 1.54
N ALA A 47 17.46 -4.41 1.20
CA ALA A 47 18.16 -3.38 0.42
C ALA A 47 18.33 -3.66 -1.09
N GLU A 48 17.51 -4.53 -1.69
CA GLU A 48 17.47 -4.75 -3.15
C GLU A 48 16.20 -4.16 -3.81
N SER A 49 15.68 -3.05 -3.28
CA SER A 49 14.52 -2.37 -3.88
C SER A 49 14.61 -0.84 -3.85
N VAL A 50 15.80 -0.29 -4.13
CA VAL A 50 15.96 1.14 -4.50
C VAL A 50 15.87 1.39 -6.01
N ALA A 51 15.81 0.33 -6.82
CA ALA A 51 15.49 0.41 -8.25
C ALA A 51 14.08 0.99 -8.59
N PRO A 52 13.01 0.83 -7.78
CA PRO A 52 11.69 1.37 -8.11
C PRO A 52 11.65 2.90 -8.11
N PHE A 53 12.61 3.56 -7.45
CA PHE A 53 12.64 5.02 -7.36
C PHE A 53 13.00 5.70 -8.70
N ALA A 54 13.67 4.95 -9.61
CA ALA A 54 13.98 5.44 -10.95
C ALA A 54 12.85 5.18 -11.95
N GLU A 55 12.01 4.15 -11.72
CA GLU A 55 10.85 3.85 -12.59
C GLU A 55 9.71 4.86 -12.37
N ASP A 56 9.55 5.40 -11.15
CA ASP A 56 8.55 6.42 -10.81
C ASP A 56 8.70 7.73 -11.62
N PHE A 57 9.90 8.08 -12.09
CA PHE A 57 10.15 9.31 -12.85
C PHE A 57 9.73 9.20 -14.33
N LEU A 58 9.76 8.00 -14.91
CA LEU A 58 9.38 7.76 -16.31
C LEU A 58 7.86 7.62 -16.48
N ASP A 59 7.14 7.16 -15.45
CA ASP A 59 5.68 7.02 -15.47
C ASP A 59 4.93 8.36 -15.45
N HIS A 60 5.58 9.45 -14.99
CA HIS A 60 4.98 10.79 -14.99
C HIS A 60 4.85 11.42 -16.39
N ALA A 61 5.55 10.90 -17.40
CA ALA A 61 5.56 11.47 -18.75
C ALA A 61 4.62 10.77 -19.75
N SER A 62 4.09 9.58 -19.44
CA SER A 62 3.30 8.76 -20.37
C SER A 62 1.82 8.58 -19.98
N GLY A 63 1.40 9.01 -18.79
CA GLY A 63 -0.03 9.17 -18.46
C GLY A 63 -0.86 7.88 -18.44
N ALA A 64 -0.23 6.71 -18.27
CA ALA A 64 -0.93 5.44 -18.08
C ALA A 64 -0.06 4.46 -17.28
N ASP A 65 -0.25 4.40 -15.96
CA ASP A 65 0.16 3.23 -15.20
C ASP A 65 -0.77 2.05 -15.53
N ARG A 66 -0.35 0.82 -15.24
CA ARG A 66 -1.15 -0.41 -15.44
C ARG A 66 -2.52 -0.39 -14.74
N TYR A 67 -2.78 0.59 -13.88
CA TYR A 67 -4.02 0.79 -13.12
C TYR A 67 -4.90 1.93 -13.65
N GLY A 68 -4.53 2.58 -14.76
CA GLY A 68 -5.36 3.43 -15.60
C GLY A 68 -6.36 4.30 -14.83
N ARG A 69 -5.94 5.46 -14.32
CA ARG A 69 -6.82 6.45 -13.67
C ARG A 69 -7.72 5.85 -12.57
N PHE A 70 -7.23 5.83 -11.33
CA PHE A 70 -8.11 5.70 -10.16
C PHE A 70 -9.00 6.94 -10.00
N CYS A 71 -10.12 6.98 -10.72
CA CYS A 71 -11.16 8.01 -10.63
C CYS A 71 -12.11 7.79 -9.44
N ASP A 72 -12.10 6.60 -8.82
CA ASP A 72 -12.89 6.30 -7.64
C ASP A 72 -11.99 6.21 -6.37
N ILE A 73 -12.36 6.97 -5.33
CA ILE A 73 -11.73 6.93 -4.00
C ILE A 73 -11.63 5.48 -3.49
N LYS A 74 -12.64 4.67 -3.81
CA LYS A 74 -12.73 3.26 -3.38
C LYS A 74 -11.58 2.40 -3.91
N GLN A 75 -11.18 2.61 -5.15
CA GLN A 75 -10.09 1.85 -5.76
C GLN A 75 -8.71 2.29 -5.26
N ARG A 76 -8.56 3.58 -4.89
CA ARG A 76 -7.33 4.09 -4.25
C ARG A 76 -7.04 3.40 -2.92
N MET A 77 -8.08 2.97 -2.19
CA MET A 77 -7.91 2.21 -0.94
C MET A 77 -7.24 0.86 -1.17
N VAL A 78 -7.67 0.14 -2.22
CA VAL A 78 -7.07 -1.15 -2.60
C VAL A 78 -5.60 -0.96 -3.00
N GLY A 79 -5.33 0.03 -3.86
CA GLY A 79 -3.95 0.36 -4.28
C GLY A 79 -3.03 0.70 -3.10
N LYS A 80 -3.54 1.37 -2.06
CA LYS A 80 -2.78 1.65 -0.84
C LYS A 80 -2.38 0.37 -0.11
N VAL A 81 -3.29 -0.59 0.05
CA VAL A 81 -2.99 -1.88 0.71
C VAL A 81 -1.96 -2.66 -0.11
N ILE A 82 -2.11 -2.70 -1.43
CA ILE A 82 -1.16 -3.37 -2.33
C ILE A 82 0.22 -2.72 -2.24
N LYS A 83 0.31 -1.38 -2.28
CA LYS A 83 1.57 -0.65 -2.15
C LYS A 83 2.23 -0.90 -0.80
N ALA A 84 1.46 -0.93 0.29
CA ALA A 84 1.96 -1.23 1.63
C ALA A 84 2.55 -2.63 1.76
N LEU A 85 2.12 -3.57 0.90
CA LEU A 85 2.59 -4.95 0.84
C LEU A 85 3.55 -5.21 -0.34
N CYS A 86 4.34 -4.20 -0.70
CA CYS A 86 5.38 -4.28 -1.74
C CYS A 86 4.84 -4.56 -3.15
N GLY A 87 3.62 -4.12 -3.45
CA GLY A 87 3.06 -4.18 -4.80
C GLY A 87 2.28 -5.46 -5.13
N SER A 88 2.13 -6.40 -4.20
CA SER A 88 1.27 -7.58 -4.41
C SER A 88 0.65 -8.12 -3.13
N VAL A 89 -0.62 -8.54 -3.22
CA VAL A 89 -1.37 -9.19 -2.13
C VAL A 89 -1.72 -10.65 -2.41
N LYS A 90 -1.26 -11.20 -3.53
CA LYS A 90 -1.57 -12.57 -3.95
C LYS A 90 -1.03 -13.58 -2.92
N GLY A 91 -1.91 -14.43 -2.39
CA GLY A 91 -1.56 -15.42 -1.38
C GLY A 91 -1.30 -14.86 0.03
N LYS A 92 -1.46 -13.54 0.22
CA LYS A 92 -1.35 -12.90 1.54
C LYS A 92 -2.68 -12.96 2.27
N THR A 93 -2.62 -12.96 3.60
CA THR A 93 -3.80 -12.86 4.46
C THR A 93 -3.94 -11.42 4.96
N ILE A 94 -5.08 -10.78 4.66
CA ILE A 94 -5.37 -9.40 5.08
C ILE A 94 -6.46 -9.44 6.14
N ALA A 95 -6.16 -8.87 7.29
CA ALA A 95 -7.08 -8.71 8.40
C ALA A 95 -7.82 -7.37 8.25
N ILE A 96 -9.16 -7.36 8.28
CA ILE A 96 -9.98 -6.17 8.15
C ILE A 96 -10.81 -5.96 9.42
N LEU A 97 -10.65 -4.80 10.03
CA LEU A 97 -11.45 -4.34 11.17
C LEU A 97 -12.45 -3.29 10.70
N GLY A 98 -13.72 -3.56 10.94
CA GLY A 98 -14.83 -2.72 10.50
C GLY A 98 -15.36 -3.17 9.15
N LEU A 99 -16.66 -3.44 9.13
CA LEU A 99 -17.41 -3.83 7.95
C LEU A 99 -18.55 -2.84 7.70
N ALA A 100 -19.18 -2.31 8.75
CA ALA A 100 -20.24 -1.33 8.63
C ALA A 100 -19.77 -0.01 7.98
N PHE A 101 -20.70 0.75 7.41
CA PHE A 101 -20.40 2.09 6.85
C PHE A 101 -19.90 3.08 7.91
N LYS A 102 -20.39 2.95 9.16
CA LYS A 102 -20.03 3.79 10.31
C LYS A 102 -20.10 2.96 11.60
N PRO A 103 -19.55 3.44 12.72
CA PRO A 103 -19.73 2.79 14.01
C PRO A 103 -21.21 2.73 14.43
N GLU A 104 -21.51 1.82 15.35
CA GLU A 104 -22.82 1.64 16.01
C GLU A 104 -23.98 1.30 15.07
N THR A 105 -23.67 0.63 13.96
CA THR A 105 -24.69 0.12 13.02
C THR A 105 -24.20 -1.15 12.35
N ASP A 106 -25.14 -1.93 11.83
CA ASP A 106 -24.94 -3.10 10.98
C ASP A 106 -25.14 -2.79 9.49
N ASP A 107 -25.36 -1.51 9.12
CA ASP A 107 -25.64 -1.09 7.75
C ASP A 107 -24.41 -1.20 6.84
N MET A 108 -24.53 -2.07 5.84
CA MET A 108 -23.49 -2.40 4.87
C MET A 108 -23.68 -1.70 3.51
N ARG A 109 -24.83 -1.10 3.22
CA ARG A 109 -25.23 -0.73 1.84
C ARG A 109 -24.21 0.14 1.10
N ASP A 110 -23.68 1.15 1.79
CA ASP A 110 -22.67 2.08 1.27
C ASP A 110 -21.29 1.87 1.90
N SER A 111 -21.06 0.70 2.51
CA SER A 111 -19.84 0.45 3.26
C SER A 111 -18.57 0.55 2.39
N PRO A 112 -17.51 1.24 2.87
CA PRO A 112 -16.21 1.24 2.20
C PRO A 112 -15.54 -0.13 2.20
N ALA A 113 -15.95 -1.05 3.09
CA ALA A 113 -15.42 -2.40 3.17
C ALA A 113 -15.80 -3.26 1.95
N ILE A 114 -16.97 -3.02 1.33
CA ILE A 114 -17.43 -3.77 0.15
C ILE A 114 -16.46 -3.69 -1.02
N PRO A 115 -16.16 -2.49 -1.58
CA PRO A 115 -15.23 -2.37 -2.69
C PRO A 115 -13.80 -2.75 -2.29
N LEU A 116 -13.40 -2.53 -1.03
CA LEU A 116 -12.09 -2.89 -0.52
C LEU A 116 -11.86 -4.40 -0.52
N ILE A 117 -12.74 -5.15 0.14
CA ILE A 117 -12.65 -6.62 0.25
C ILE A 117 -12.76 -7.26 -1.12
N THR A 118 -13.73 -6.83 -1.93
CA THR A 118 -13.91 -7.36 -3.29
C THR A 118 -12.68 -7.12 -4.16
N GLY A 119 -12.08 -5.94 -4.07
CA GLY A 119 -10.86 -5.60 -4.80
C GLY A 119 -9.66 -6.46 -4.37
N LEU A 120 -9.46 -6.63 -3.06
CA LEU A 120 -8.37 -7.45 -2.53
C LEU A 120 -8.53 -8.93 -2.87
N GLN A 121 -9.76 -9.46 -2.84
CA GLN A 121 -10.03 -10.85 -3.26
C GLN A 121 -9.74 -11.06 -4.74
N LYS A 122 -10.08 -10.10 -5.61
CA LYS A 122 -9.74 -10.16 -7.05
C LYS A 122 -8.23 -10.22 -7.30
N GLU A 123 -7.45 -9.59 -6.42
CA GLU A 123 -5.98 -9.61 -6.47
C GLU A 123 -5.37 -10.86 -5.78
N GLY A 124 -6.22 -11.80 -5.35
CA GLY A 124 -5.80 -13.08 -4.78
C GLY A 124 -5.45 -13.05 -3.30
N ALA A 125 -5.91 -12.04 -2.55
CA ALA A 125 -5.76 -11.99 -1.10
C ALA A 125 -6.80 -12.88 -0.39
N THR A 126 -6.38 -13.51 0.71
CA THR A 126 -7.29 -14.15 1.66
C THR A 126 -7.74 -13.14 2.70
N ILE A 127 -9.04 -13.05 2.97
CA ILE A 127 -9.59 -12.03 3.87
C ILE A 127 -10.05 -12.65 5.17
N ARG A 128 -9.60 -12.05 6.28
CA ARG A 128 -10.17 -12.24 7.62
C ARG A 128 -10.83 -10.93 8.02
N ALA A 129 -12.04 -10.97 8.55
CA ALA A 129 -12.74 -9.76 8.93
C ALA A 129 -13.45 -9.87 10.26
N TYR A 130 -13.56 -8.73 10.94
CA TYR A 130 -14.35 -8.58 12.16
C TYR A 130 -15.05 -7.23 12.18
N ASP A 131 -16.32 -7.25 12.60
CA ASP A 131 -17.09 -6.07 12.94
C ASP A 131 -18.00 -6.41 14.14
N PRO A 132 -18.14 -5.53 15.14
CA PRO A 132 -18.95 -5.81 16.31
C PRO A 132 -20.43 -6.06 16.03
N GLN A 133 -21.00 -5.52 14.94
CA GLN A 133 -22.45 -5.57 14.67
C GLN A 133 -22.80 -6.05 13.26
N ALA A 134 -21.93 -5.87 12.27
CA ALA A 134 -22.27 -6.08 10.87
C ALA A 134 -21.92 -7.46 10.29
N ILE A 135 -21.45 -8.42 11.10
CA ILE A 135 -21.02 -9.74 10.59
C ILE A 135 -22.15 -10.48 9.87
N ASP A 136 -23.36 -10.51 10.42
CA ASP A 136 -24.49 -11.24 9.82
C ASP A 136 -24.88 -10.67 8.46
N ASN A 137 -24.92 -9.34 8.34
CA ASN A 137 -25.20 -8.67 7.06
C ASN A 137 -24.03 -8.84 6.07
N ALA A 138 -22.80 -8.75 6.55
CA ALA A 138 -21.60 -8.94 5.73
C ALA A 138 -21.51 -10.37 5.17
N ALA A 139 -21.91 -11.38 5.94
CA ALA A 139 -21.93 -12.78 5.50
C ALA A 139 -22.91 -13.05 4.35
N ARG A 140 -23.93 -12.19 4.18
CA ARG A 140 -24.86 -12.24 3.03
C ARG A 140 -24.26 -11.60 1.77
N ILE A 141 -23.25 -10.75 1.91
CA ILE A 141 -22.65 -9.97 0.82
C ILE A 141 -21.37 -10.64 0.33
N PHE A 142 -20.52 -11.10 1.24
CA PHE A 142 -19.21 -11.63 0.90
C PHE A 142 -19.19 -13.15 0.88
N SER A 143 -18.57 -13.70 -0.16
CA SER A 143 -18.11 -15.08 -0.19
C SER A 143 -16.61 -15.13 0.14
N ASN A 144 -16.12 -16.27 0.63
CA ASN A 144 -14.68 -16.51 0.87
C ASN A 144 -14.00 -15.49 1.81
N VAL A 145 -14.74 -15.02 2.83
CA VAL A 145 -14.21 -14.22 3.94
C VAL A 145 -14.31 -15.05 5.22
N LYS A 146 -13.22 -15.11 5.98
CA LYS A 146 -13.25 -15.69 7.32
C LYS A 146 -13.69 -14.62 8.32
N PHE A 147 -14.94 -14.68 8.76
CA PHE A 147 -15.41 -13.85 9.88
C PHE A 147 -14.85 -14.39 11.19
N CYS A 148 -14.17 -13.53 11.94
CA CYS A 148 -13.55 -13.84 13.22
C CYS A 148 -14.40 -13.30 14.37
N ARG A 149 -14.11 -13.70 15.61
CA ARG A 149 -14.89 -13.33 16.80
C ARG A 149 -14.46 -12.01 17.43
N ASP A 150 -13.20 -11.64 17.23
CA ASP A 150 -12.64 -10.39 17.74
C ASP A 150 -11.49 -9.87 16.87
N ALA A 151 -11.03 -8.66 17.18
CA ALA A 151 -9.93 -8.02 16.46
C ALA A 151 -8.59 -8.77 16.56
N TYR A 152 -8.34 -9.48 17.66
CA TYR A 152 -7.08 -10.21 17.89
C TYR A 152 -7.04 -11.51 17.09
N GLU A 153 -8.12 -12.29 17.10
CA GLU A 153 -8.27 -13.45 16.22
C GLU A 153 -8.11 -13.01 14.76
N THR A 154 -8.69 -11.86 14.39
CA THR A 154 -8.60 -11.34 13.01
C THR A 154 -7.16 -11.06 12.60
N ALA A 155 -6.35 -10.50 13.51
CA ALA A 155 -4.94 -10.17 13.28
C ALA A 155 -4.00 -11.39 13.27
N GLU A 156 -4.38 -12.51 13.88
CA GLU A 156 -3.51 -13.68 14.04
C GLU A 156 -3.00 -14.22 12.69
N GLY A 157 -1.68 -14.25 12.51
CA GLY A 157 -1.03 -14.73 11.29
C GLY A 157 -1.35 -13.92 10.02
N ALA A 158 -1.95 -12.73 10.15
CA ALA A 158 -2.21 -11.87 9.00
C ALA A 158 -0.93 -11.11 8.57
N ASP A 159 -0.82 -10.84 7.27
CA ASP A 159 0.28 -10.10 6.67
C ASP A 159 0.15 -8.58 6.87
N ALA A 160 -1.08 -8.09 7.00
CA ALA A 160 -1.39 -6.71 7.35
C ALA A 160 -2.77 -6.61 8.01
N LEU A 161 -2.95 -5.57 8.81
CA LEU A 161 -4.23 -5.17 9.39
C LEU A 161 -4.74 -3.89 8.71
N VAL A 162 -6.00 -3.88 8.33
CA VAL A 162 -6.68 -2.73 7.71
C VAL A 162 -7.81 -2.29 8.61
N ILE A 163 -7.87 -0.99 8.93
CA ILE A 163 -8.98 -0.40 9.68
C ILE A 163 -9.87 0.34 8.69
N ALA A 164 -11.05 -0.19 8.44
CA ALA A 164 -12.03 0.35 7.50
C ALA A 164 -13.10 1.21 8.18
N THR A 165 -13.41 0.95 9.46
CA THR A 165 -14.41 1.68 10.25
C THR A 165 -13.87 1.99 11.64
N GLU A 166 -14.11 3.19 12.16
CA GLU A 166 -13.49 3.74 13.38
C GLU A 166 -14.21 3.39 14.70
N TRP A 167 -14.55 2.11 14.91
CA TRP A 167 -15.17 1.66 16.15
C TRP A 167 -14.32 2.04 17.38
N ASN A 168 -14.98 2.42 18.48
CA ASN A 168 -14.29 2.79 19.73
C ASN A 168 -13.46 1.63 20.29
N GLU A 169 -13.91 0.39 20.11
CA GLU A 169 -13.14 -0.80 20.48
C GLU A 169 -11.79 -0.85 19.75
N PHE A 170 -11.76 -0.45 18.47
CA PHE A 170 -10.52 -0.45 17.70
C PHE A 170 -9.55 0.63 18.14
N ARG A 171 -10.01 1.70 18.80
CA ARG A 171 -9.15 2.73 19.42
C ARG A 171 -8.47 2.22 20.70
N ALA A 172 -9.08 1.25 21.36
CA ALA A 172 -8.64 0.71 22.65
C ALA A 172 -7.85 -0.60 22.53
N LEU A 173 -7.40 -0.97 21.33
CA LEU A 173 -6.64 -2.20 21.11
C LEU A 173 -5.27 -2.15 21.80
N LYS A 174 -4.87 -3.29 22.35
CA LYS A 174 -3.51 -3.50 22.85
C LYS A 174 -2.57 -3.68 21.67
N LEU A 175 -1.96 -2.59 21.21
CA LEU A 175 -1.08 -2.56 20.04
C LEU A 175 0.07 -3.56 20.14
N GLU A 176 0.69 -3.70 21.31
CA GLU A 176 1.75 -4.71 21.54
C GLU A 176 1.30 -6.12 21.16
N ARG A 177 0.07 -6.51 21.56
CA ARG A 177 -0.49 -7.83 21.24
C ARG A 177 -0.76 -7.96 19.74
N ILE A 178 -1.31 -6.94 19.10
CA ILE A 178 -1.51 -6.92 17.64
C ILE A 178 -0.17 -7.12 16.91
N ARG A 179 0.89 -6.45 17.38
CA ARG A 179 2.23 -6.57 16.80
C ARG A 179 2.75 -8.00 16.82
N THR A 180 2.50 -8.73 17.91
CA THR A 180 2.93 -10.14 18.05
C THR A 180 2.08 -11.11 17.24
N LEU A 181 0.84 -10.74 16.92
CA LEU A 181 -0.10 -11.61 16.20
C LEU A 181 0.10 -11.52 14.69
N LEU A 182 0.45 -10.35 14.16
CA LEU A 182 0.72 -10.17 12.74
C LEU A 182 2.05 -10.82 12.34
N LYS A 183 2.11 -11.37 11.11
CA LYS A 183 3.37 -11.84 10.50
C LYS A 183 4.35 -10.69 10.29
N GLN A 184 3.81 -9.51 9.98
CA GLN A 184 4.53 -8.28 9.73
C GLN A 184 3.75 -7.16 10.42
N PRO A 185 4.39 -6.24 11.15
CA PRO A 185 3.68 -5.19 11.88
C PRO A 185 3.22 -4.07 10.93
N VAL A 186 2.38 -4.39 9.95
CA VAL A 186 1.85 -3.47 8.94
C VAL A 186 0.38 -3.15 9.28
N ILE A 187 0.09 -1.86 9.48
CA ILE A 187 -1.28 -1.37 9.71
C ILE A 187 -1.61 -0.30 8.68
N ILE A 188 -2.73 -0.48 7.98
CA ILE A 188 -3.30 0.49 7.04
C ILE A 188 -4.57 1.04 7.66
N ASP A 189 -4.53 2.32 8.04
CA ASP A 189 -5.65 3.00 8.67
C ASP A 189 -6.33 3.95 7.66
N LEU A 190 -7.52 3.54 7.21
CA LEU A 190 -8.31 4.30 6.25
C LEU A 190 -9.17 5.38 6.90
N ARG A 191 -9.23 5.41 8.24
CA ARG A 191 -10.06 6.33 9.03
C ARG A 191 -9.22 7.25 9.93
N ASN A 192 -7.90 7.05 9.94
CA ASN A 192 -6.93 7.79 10.74
C ASN A 192 -7.24 7.79 12.25
N VAL A 193 -7.62 6.62 12.76
CA VAL A 193 -7.88 6.31 14.17
C VAL A 193 -6.63 6.58 15.02
N TYR A 194 -5.45 6.19 14.52
CA TYR A 194 -4.20 6.30 15.27
C TYR A 194 -3.33 7.48 14.83
N ASP A 195 -2.50 7.95 15.77
CA ASP A 195 -1.43 8.90 15.49
C ASP A 195 -0.23 8.21 14.82
N PRO A 196 0.25 8.69 13.66
CA PRO A 196 1.37 8.07 12.94
C PRO A 196 2.67 8.00 13.73
N GLN A 197 2.99 9.02 14.55
CA GLN A 197 4.22 9.04 15.32
C GLN A 197 4.19 7.98 16.40
N ARG A 198 3.05 7.86 17.11
CA ARG A 198 2.81 6.79 18.08
C ARG A 198 2.94 5.41 17.42
N MET A 199 2.31 5.18 16.28
CA MET A 199 2.37 3.87 15.61
C MET A 199 3.80 3.51 15.18
N LYS A 200 4.56 4.50 14.73
CA LYS A 200 5.99 4.32 14.39
C LYS A 200 6.83 4.01 15.63
N SER A 201 6.62 4.67 16.77
CA SER A 201 7.34 4.38 18.01
C SER A 201 7.03 2.98 18.58
N GLU A 202 5.82 2.47 18.33
CA GLU A 202 5.39 1.12 18.70
C GLU A 202 5.96 0.02 17.76
N GLY A 203 6.64 0.44 16.68
CA GLY A 203 7.31 -0.45 15.73
C GLY A 203 6.43 -0.94 14.60
N PHE A 204 5.38 -0.21 14.24
CA PHE A 204 4.54 -0.52 13.08
C PHE A 204 4.98 0.24 11.83
N THR A 205 4.91 -0.44 10.69
CA THR A 205 4.76 0.22 9.39
C THR A 205 3.32 0.69 9.29
N TYR A 206 3.10 1.98 9.46
CA TYR A 206 1.76 2.57 9.52
C TYR A 206 1.47 3.42 8.29
N VAL A 207 0.37 3.10 7.60
CA VAL A 207 -0.09 3.82 6.41
C VAL A 207 -1.42 4.50 6.71
N SER A 208 -1.44 5.83 6.63
CA SER A 208 -2.64 6.65 6.80
C SER A 208 -3.18 7.22 5.48
N VAL A 209 -4.39 7.76 5.51
CA VAL A 209 -5.03 8.42 4.36
C VAL A 209 -5.04 9.95 4.55
N GLY A 210 -4.63 10.70 3.52
CA GLY A 210 -4.71 12.16 3.52
C GLY A 210 -3.71 12.88 4.43
N ARG A 211 -2.86 12.14 5.14
CA ARG A 211 -1.73 12.68 5.90
C ARG A 211 -0.48 12.43 5.05
N GLY A 212 0.09 13.50 4.49
CA GLY A 212 1.35 13.40 3.76
C GLY A 212 2.40 12.76 4.67
N GLU A 213 3.13 11.76 4.16
CA GLU A 213 4.31 11.25 4.85
C GLU A 213 5.29 12.42 4.97
N LYS A 214 5.39 13.00 6.17
CA LYS A 214 6.49 13.93 6.45
C LYS A 214 7.75 13.06 6.49
N ALA A 215 8.48 13.08 5.37
CA ALA A 215 9.82 12.56 5.24
C ALA A 215 10.76 13.19 6.27
#